data_AF-A0A1B1M753-F1
#
_entry.id   AF-A0A1B1M753-F1
#
_cell.length_a   1.000
_cell.length_b   1.000
_cell.length_c   1.000
_cell.angle_alpha   90.00
_cell.angle_beta   90.00
_cell.angle_gamma   90.00
#
_symmetry.space_group_name_H-M   'P 1'
#
loop_
_entity.id
_entity.type
_entity.pdbx_description
1 polymer ?
#
loop_
_entity_poly.entity_id
_entity_poly.type
_entity_poly.pdbx_seq_one_letter_code
_entity_poly.pdbx_strand_id
1 'polypeptide(L)'
;MAGAPEVHKLDKAGQVEMRLVAAGARRDMGQLEAAIVTLQSPELASHSVQPWTARLRYAYADALLAAEREGEAREWFAKAVEADKDGSTDASDRLAELDGVEFVDAFDETVGEDDSESAAEVVEDAGDDTVDGADTDVAEDGRKDVDDD
;
A
#
# COMPACT_ATOMS: atom_id res chain seq x y z
N MET A 1 10.57 -19.59 15.59
CA MET A 1 9.78 -18.36 15.43
C MET A 1 10.62 -17.36 14.66
N ALA A 2 10.07 -16.52 13.78
CA ALA A 2 10.81 -15.78 12.74
C ALA A 2 12.01 -14.89 13.19
N GLY A 3 12.23 -14.69 14.50
CA GLY A 3 13.43 -14.07 15.09
C GLY A 3 14.35 -15.03 15.86
N ALA A 4 14.29 -16.34 15.60
CA ALA A 4 15.17 -17.32 16.21
C ALA A 4 16.63 -17.14 15.74
N PRO A 5 17.64 -17.42 16.58
CA PRO A 5 19.05 -17.19 16.24
C PRO A 5 19.52 -17.95 14.99
N GLU A 6 18.85 -19.04 14.64
CA GLU A 6 19.10 -19.80 13.42
C GLU A 6 18.61 -19.07 12.16
N VAL A 7 17.51 -18.31 12.24
CA VAL A 7 16.95 -17.56 11.11
C VAL A 7 17.85 -16.40 10.71
N HIS A 8 18.55 -15.79 11.67
CA HIS A 8 19.54 -14.74 11.39
C HIS A 8 20.74 -15.22 10.57
N LYS A 9 20.96 -16.54 10.45
CA LYS A 9 22.00 -17.13 9.60
C LYS A 9 21.57 -17.29 8.15
N LEU A 10 20.27 -17.17 7.86
CA LEU A 10 19.73 -17.20 6.51
C LEU A 10 20.01 -15.88 5.79
N ASP A 11 20.01 -15.94 4.47
CA ASP A 11 19.98 -14.75 3.62
C ASP A 11 18.66 -13.98 3.80
N LYS A 12 18.61 -12.77 3.24
CA LYS A 12 17.42 -11.91 3.40
C LYS A 12 16.15 -12.56 2.87
N ALA A 13 16.23 -13.29 1.76
CA ALA A 13 15.09 -14.01 1.22
C ALA A 13 14.60 -15.07 2.22
N GLY A 14 15.49 -15.92 2.75
CA GLY A 14 15.13 -16.90 3.77
C GLY A 14 14.54 -16.27 5.03
N GLN A 15 15.05 -15.12 5.48
CA GLN A 15 14.49 -14.40 6.63
C GLN A 15 13.07 -13.88 6.36
N VAL A 16 12.80 -13.37 5.16
CA VAL A 16 11.46 -12.91 4.76
C VAL A 16 10.50 -14.09 4.66
N GLU A 17 10.90 -15.20 4.05
CA GLU A 17 10.06 -16.40 3.96
C GLU A 17 9.69 -16.94 5.35
N MET A 18 10.63 -16.95 6.30
CA MET A 18 10.33 -17.35 7.67
C MET A 18 9.32 -16.42 8.36
N ARG A 19 9.33 -15.12 8.05
CA ARG A 19 8.33 -14.16 8.56
C ARG A 19 6.97 -14.38 7.92
N LEU A 20 6.91 -14.56 6.60
CA LEU A 20 5.69 -14.86 5.86
C LEU A 20 4.99 -16.10 6.43
N VAL A 21 5.74 -17.21 6.60
CA VAL A 21 5.19 -18.47 7.15
C VAL A 21 4.72 -18.27 8.59
N ALA A 22 5.49 -17.60 9.43
CA ALA A 22 5.11 -17.35 10.82
C ALA A 22 3.88 -16.44 10.94
N ALA A 23 3.76 -15.43 10.09
CA ALA A 23 2.61 -14.54 10.06
C ALA A 23 1.34 -15.25 9.58
N GLY A 24 1.44 -16.09 8.54
CA GLY A 24 0.34 -16.93 8.07
C GLY A 24 -0.21 -17.83 9.18
N ALA A 25 0.68 -18.55 9.88
CA ALA A 25 0.28 -19.39 10.99
C ALA A 25 -0.44 -18.61 12.11
N ARG A 26 -0.03 -17.37 12.38
CA ARG A 26 -0.70 -16.50 13.36
C ARG A 26 -2.07 -16.06 12.88
N ARG A 27 -2.21 -15.67 11.61
CA ARG A 27 -3.50 -15.31 11.00
C ARG A 27 -4.48 -16.48 11.06
N ASP A 28 -4.02 -17.69 10.75
CA ASP A 28 -4.85 -18.91 10.82
C ASP A 28 -5.34 -19.21 12.26
N MET A 29 -4.56 -18.82 13.27
CA MET A 29 -4.96 -18.88 14.69
C MET A 29 -5.81 -17.69 15.15
N GLY A 30 -6.22 -16.79 14.25
CA GLY A 30 -6.95 -15.56 14.57
C GLY A 30 -6.11 -14.49 15.26
N GLN A 31 -4.78 -14.64 15.31
CA GLN A 31 -3.86 -13.71 15.96
C GLN A 31 -3.42 -12.60 15.00
N LEU A 32 -4.39 -11.83 14.49
CA LEU A 32 -4.20 -10.87 13.40
C LEU A 32 -3.16 -9.79 13.72
N GLU A 33 -3.29 -9.12 14.88
CA GLU A 33 -2.31 -8.11 15.33
C GLU A 33 -0.89 -8.66 15.44
N ALA A 34 -0.75 -9.91 15.89
CA ALA A 34 0.55 -10.55 15.99
C ALA A 34 1.12 -10.91 14.60
N ALA A 35 0.27 -11.23 13.63
CA ALA A 35 0.67 -11.45 12.24
C ALA A 35 1.19 -10.14 11.62
N ILE A 36 0.45 -9.04 11.79
CA ILE A 36 0.84 -7.69 11.34
C ILE A 36 2.22 -7.32 11.88
N VAL A 37 2.42 -7.42 13.20
CA VAL A 37 3.72 -7.11 13.84
C VAL A 37 4.84 -8.05 13.36
N THR A 38 4.53 -9.32 13.06
CA THR A 38 5.53 -10.27 12.54
C THR A 38 6.03 -9.88 11.15
N LEU A 39 5.17 -9.29 10.32
CA LEU A 39 5.47 -8.85 8.96
C LEU A 39 6.14 -7.48 8.91
N GLN A 40 6.01 -6.66 9.97
CA GLN A 40 6.71 -5.39 10.08
C GLN A 40 8.21 -5.62 10.19
N SER A 41 8.92 -5.39 9.08
CA SER A 41 10.38 -5.50 9.01
C SER A 41 10.96 -4.41 8.11
N PRO A 42 12.27 -4.13 8.19
CA PRO A 42 12.93 -3.16 7.31
C PRO A 42 12.77 -3.49 5.82
N GLU A 43 12.61 -4.78 5.50
CA GLU A 43 12.37 -5.26 4.13
C GLU A 43 11.01 -4.81 3.58
N LEU A 44 9.98 -4.70 4.42
CA LEU A 44 8.65 -4.24 4.02
C LEU A 44 8.67 -2.77 3.55
N ALA A 45 9.47 -1.93 4.23
CA ALA A 45 9.63 -0.51 3.93
C ALA A 45 10.66 -0.23 2.82
N SER A 46 11.33 -1.25 2.27
CA SER A 46 12.35 -1.04 1.26
C SER A 46 11.76 -0.63 -0.09
N HIS A 47 12.41 0.30 -0.80
CA HIS A 47 12.10 0.65 -2.18
C HIS A 47 12.68 -0.35 -3.21
N SER A 48 13.59 -1.24 -2.78
CA SER A 48 14.16 -2.24 -3.69
C SER A 48 13.14 -3.36 -3.93
N VAL A 49 12.74 -3.54 -5.19
CA VAL A 49 11.87 -4.65 -5.60
C VAL A 49 12.72 -5.91 -5.73
N GLN A 50 12.47 -6.85 -4.83
CA GLN A 50 13.05 -8.19 -4.81
C GLN A 50 11.96 -9.22 -5.16
N PRO A 51 12.31 -10.46 -5.55
CA PRO A 51 11.32 -11.48 -5.90
C PRO A 51 10.27 -11.77 -4.81
N TRP A 52 10.60 -11.54 -3.54
CA TRP A 52 9.68 -11.75 -2.40
C TRP A 52 8.90 -10.49 -2.01
N THR A 53 9.19 -9.32 -2.60
CA THR A 53 8.62 -8.04 -2.16
C THR A 53 7.12 -7.96 -2.36
N ALA A 54 6.63 -8.40 -3.52
CA ALA A 54 5.19 -8.45 -3.82
C ALA A 54 4.45 -9.30 -2.77
N ARG A 55 4.92 -10.54 -2.56
CA ARG A 55 4.36 -11.47 -1.56
C ARG A 55 4.39 -10.92 -0.13
N LEU A 56 5.46 -10.24 0.28
CA LEU A 56 5.57 -9.63 1.61
C LEU A 56 4.54 -8.50 1.81
N ARG A 57 4.41 -7.60 0.84
CA ARG A 57 3.45 -6.49 0.90
C ARG A 57 2.01 -6.98 0.81
N TYR A 58 1.75 -7.98 -0.03
CA TYR A 58 0.46 -8.65 -0.14
C TYR A 58 0.04 -9.26 1.20
N ALA A 59 0.90 -10.08 1.82
CA ALA A 59 0.58 -10.72 3.10
C ALA A 59 0.33 -9.70 4.21
N TYR A 60 1.01 -8.55 4.17
CA TYR A 60 0.77 -7.45 5.11
C TYR A 60 -0.59 -6.77 4.85
N ALA A 61 -0.93 -6.49 3.59
CA ALA A 61 -2.22 -5.95 3.20
C ALA A 61 -3.38 -6.87 3.60
N ASP A 62 -3.25 -8.18 3.34
CA ASP A 62 -4.25 -9.18 3.71
C ASP A 62 -4.39 -9.33 5.24
N ALA A 63 -3.30 -9.25 6.00
CA ALA A 63 -3.36 -9.24 7.46
C ALA A 63 -4.06 -7.98 8.01
N LEU A 64 -3.84 -6.81 7.39
CA LEU A 64 -4.54 -5.57 7.72
C LEU A 64 -6.04 -5.66 7.40
N LEU A 65 -6.38 -6.20 6.23
CA LEU A 65 -7.76 -6.37 5.81
C LEU A 65 -8.52 -7.31 6.74
N ALA A 66 -7.90 -8.43 7.12
CA ALA A 66 -8.47 -9.35 8.09
C ALA A 66 -8.71 -8.70 9.47
N ALA A 67 -7.91 -7.70 9.82
CA ALA A 67 -8.05 -6.89 11.04
C ALA A 67 -8.98 -5.68 10.87
N GLU A 68 -9.78 -5.64 9.80
CA GLU A 68 -10.75 -4.57 9.49
C GLU A 68 -10.10 -3.18 9.30
N ARG A 69 -8.81 -3.15 8.93
CA ARG A 69 -8.04 -1.93 8.64
C ARG A 69 -8.00 -1.67 7.13
N GLU A 70 -9.17 -1.56 6.52
CA GLU A 70 -9.35 -1.52 5.05
C GLU A 70 -8.56 -0.40 4.37
N GLY A 71 -8.55 0.81 4.93
CA GLY A 71 -7.82 1.94 4.35
C GLY A 71 -6.31 1.69 4.23
N GLU A 72 -5.70 1.11 5.27
CA GLU A 72 -4.29 0.72 5.22
C GLU A 72 -4.08 -0.49 4.30
N ALA A 73 -4.99 -1.47 4.33
CA ALA A 73 -4.91 -2.63 3.47
C ALA A 73 -4.88 -2.21 1.98
N ARG A 74 -5.77 -1.30 1.58
CA ARG A 74 -5.81 -0.72 0.23
C ARG A 74 -4.47 -0.12 -0.19
N GLU A 75 -3.86 0.71 0.67
CA GLU A 75 -2.54 1.30 0.38
C GLU A 75 -1.45 0.24 0.18
N TRP A 76 -1.48 -0.83 0.97
CA TRP A 76 -0.50 -1.90 0.88
C TRP A 76 -0.74 -2.86 -0.29
N PHE A 77 -2.00 -3.08 -0.69
CA PHE A 77 -2.32 -3.77 -1.94
C PHE A 77 -1.81 -2.98 -3.14
N ALA A 78 -2.02 -1.66 -3.19
CA ALA A 78 -1.45 -0.82 -4.24
C ALA A 78 0.08 -0.96 -4.34
N LYS A 79 0.79 -0.92 -3.19
CA LYS A 79 2.25 -1.15 -3.15
C LYS A 79 2.67 -2.58 -3.52
N ALA A 80 1.78 -3.56 -3.34
CA ALA A 80 2.01 -4.94 -3.77
C ALA A 80 1.90 -5.04 -5.30
N VAL A 81 0.86 -4.45 -5.90
CA VAL A 81 0.68 -4.34 -7.36
C VAL A 81 1.90 -3.68 -8.02
N GLU A 82 2.39 -2.57 -7.46
CA GLU A 82 3.60 -1.90 -7.97
C GLU A 82 4.86 -2.79 -7.97
N ALA A 83 4.95 -3.71 -7.00
CA ALA A 83 6.08 -4.63 -6.88
C ALA A 83 5.90 -5.90 -7.73
N ASP A 84 4.67 -6.28 -8.06
CA ASP A 84 4.30 -7.54 -8.69
C ASP A 84 4.38 -7.50 -10.22
N LYS A 85 5.60 -7.34 -10.73
CA LYS A 85 5.84 -7.17 -12.17
C LYS A 85 5.55 -8.42 -13.01
N ASP A 86 5.53 -9.58 -12.37
CA ASP A 86 5.31 -10.88 -12.97
C ASP A 86 3.89 -11.44 -12.75
N GLY A 87 3.02 -10.69 -12.05
CA GLY A 87 1.64 -11.11 -11.77
C GLY A 87 1.58 -12.36 -10.89
N SER A 88 2.49 -12.45 -9.92
CA SER A 88 2.60 -13.56 -8.98
C SER A 88 1.54 -13.54 -7.88
N THR A 89 0.83 -12.42 -7.73
CA THR A 89 -0.23 -12.19 -6.74
C THR A 89 -1.50 -11.69 -7.42
N ASP A 90 -2.63 -11.87 -6.75
CA ASP A 90 -3.94 -11.29 -7.12
C ASP A 90 -4.15 -9.90 -6.49
N ALA A 91 -3.06 -9.18 -6.17
CA ALA A 91 -3.13 -7.88 -5.49
C ALA A 91 -3.97 -6.84 -6.25
N SER A 92 -3.95 -6.89 -7.59
CA SER A 92 -4.74 -6.01 -8.44
C SER A 92 -6.24 -6.22 -8.25
N ASP A 93 -6.65 -7.48 -8.16
CA ASP A 93 -8.03 -7.89 -8.11
C ASP A 93 -8.59 -7.54 -6.73
N ARG A 94 -7.81 -7.85 -5.67
CA ARG A 94 -8.13 -7.48 -4.28
C ARG A 94 -8.22 -5.96 -4.10
N LEU A 95 -7.37 -5.19 -4.77
CA LEU A 95 -7.47 -3.73 -4.75
C LEU A 95 -8.75 -3.25 -5.44
N ALA A 96 -9.11 -3.81 -6.59
CA ALA A 96 -10.33 -3.46 -7.30
C ALA A 96 -11.58 -3.79 -6.49
N GLU A 97 -11.62 -4.94 -5.81
CA GLU A 97 -12.71 -5.31 -4.90
C GLU A 97 -12.90 -4.27 -3.79
N LEU A 98 -11.80 -3.79 -3.17
CA LEU A 98 -11.84 -2.73 -2.16
C LEU A 98 -12.27 -1.37 -2.75
N ASP A 99 -12.16 -1.20 -4.06
CA ASP A 99 -12.60 -0.02 -4.80
C ASP A 99 -14.06 -0.15 -5.27
N GLY A 100 -14.70 -1.29 -5.00
CA GLY A 100 -16.06 -1.59 -5.46
C GLY A 100 -16.13 -1.97 -6.94
N VAL A 101 -15.02 -2.39 -7.54
CA VAL A 101 -14.93 -2.82 -8.94
C VAL A 101 -14.73 -4.33 -8.98
N GLU A 102 -15.71 -5.06 -9.51
CA GLU A 102 -15.60 -6.49 -9.73
C GLU A 102 -15.19 -6.79 -11.18
N PHE A 103 -14.15 -7.63 -11.34
CA PHE A 103 -13.76 -8.14 -12.65
C PHE A 103 -14.52 -9.43 -12.94
N VAL A 104 -15.31 -9.40 -14.02
CA VAL A 104 -16.02 -10.56 -14.54
C VAL A 104 -15.18 -11.20 -15.66
N ASP A 105 -15.03 -12.52 -15.65
CA ASP A 105 -14.39 -13.22 -16.77
C ASP A 105 -15.25 -13.04 -18.03
N ALA A 106 -14.68 -12.45 -19.08
CA ALA A 106 -15.35 -12.22 -20.35
C ALA A 106 -15.81 -13.51 -21.04
N PHE A 107 -15.28 -14.68 -20.65
CA PHE A 107 -15.70 -15.98 -21.15
C PHE A 107 -16.72 -16.71 -20.27
N ASP A 108 -17.11 -16.14 -19.12
CA ASP A 108 -18.18 -16.73 -18.32
C ASP A 108 -19.55 -16.43 -18.97
N GLU A 109 -20.07 -17.43 -19.70
CA GLU A 109 -21.36 -17.37 -20.40
C GLU A 109 -22.57 -17.21 -19.45
N THR A 110 -22.37 -17.16 -18.12
CA THR A 110 -23.45 -16.99 -17.14
C THR A 110 -23.64 -15.53 -16.67
N VAL A 111 -22.74 -14.61 -17.01
CA VAL A 111 -22.84 -13.18 -16.65
C VAL A 111 -23.24 -12.30 -17.85
N GLY A 112 -24.11 -12.83 -18.71
CA GLY A 112 -24.57 -12.19 -19.95
C GLY A 112 -25.91 -11.47 -19.89
N GLU A 113 -26.69 -11.58 -18.81
CA GLU A 113 -27.98 -10.89 -18.68
C GLU A 113 -28.30 -10.65 -17.20
N ASP A 114 -28.72 -9.42 -16.85
CA ASP A 114 -29.09 -8.88 -15.51
C ASP A 114 -27.89 -8.35 -14.68
N ASP A 115 -27.73 -7.08 -14.28
CA ASP A 115 -28.56 -5.88 -14.30
C ASP A 115 -27.64 -4.64 -14.23
N SER A 116 -27.97 -3.62 -15.02
CA SER A 116 -27.14 -2.44 -15.27
C SER A 116 -27.59 -1.25 -14.42
N GLU A 117 -27.70 -1.30 -13.09
CA GLU A 117 -28.03 -0.09 -12.31
C GLU A 117 -27.30 0.00 -10.95
N SER A 118 -26.12 0.62 -10.94
CA SER A 118 -25.65 1.37 -9.76
C SER A 118 -25.03 2.69 -10.22
N ALA A 119 -25.86 3.73 -10.21
CA ALA A 119 -25.48 5.11 -10.46
C ALA A 119 -24.77 5.68 -9.22
N ALA A 120 -23.44 5.86 -9.31
CA ALA A 120 -22.72 6.74 -8.41
C ALA A 120 -22.68 8.14 -9.05
N GLU A 121 -23.56 9.03 -8.59
CA GLU A 121 -23.55 10.44 -8.98
C GLU A 121 -22.27 11.13 -8.47
N VAL A 122 -21.46 11.62 -9.40
CA VAL A 122 -20.33 12.51 -9.09
C VAL A 122 -20.90 13.92 -8.96
N VAL A 123 -20.96 14.43 -7.73
CA VAL A 123 -21.25 15.84 -7.48
C VAL A 123 -20.00 16.67 -7.77
N GLU A 124 -20.04 17.47 -8.84
CA GLU A 124 -19.04 18.51 -9.09
C GLU A 124 -19.37 19.74 -8.24
N ASP A 125 -18.56 20.01 -7.22
CA ASP A 125 -18.60 21.29 -6.48
C ASP A 125 -17.60 22.27 -7.12
N ALA A 126 -18.14 23.15 -7.97
CA ALA A 126 -17.44 24.32 -8.48
C ALA A 126 -17.68 25.50 -7.52
N GLY A 127 -16.67 25.79 -6.69
CA GLY A 127 -16.61 26.99 -5.84
C GLY A 127 -15.46 27.90 -6.25
N ASP A 128 -15.75 28.84 -7.14
CA ASP A 128 -14.98 30.06 -7.41
C ASP A 128 -14.98 30.96 -6.15
N ASP A 129 -13.81 31.34 -5.65
CA ASP A 129 -13.69 32.54 -4.82
C ASP A 129 -12.39 33.28 -5.15
N THR A 130 -12.60 34.46 -5.72
CA THR A 130 -11.63 35.42 -6.21
C THR A 130 -11.13 36.25 -5.03
N VAL A 131 -9.82 36.27 -4.79
CA VAL A 131 -9.18 37.33 -3.99
C VAL A 131 -8.27 38.18 -4.88
N ASP A 132 -8.86 39.27 -5.32
CA ASP A 132 -8.22 40.45 -5.89
C ASP A 132 -7.45 41.22 -4.81
N GLY A 133 -6.28 41.76 -5.17
CA GLY A 133 -5.84 43.05 -4.64
C GLY A 133 -4.50 43.14 -3.89
N ALA A 134 -3.57 43.80 -4.57
CA ALA A 134 -2.59 44.79 -4.05
C ALA A 134 -1.13 44.36 -3.80
N ASP A 135 -0.31 44.60 -4.84
CA ASP A 135 0.86 45.48 -4.84
C ASP A 135 1.53 45.83 -3.50
N THR A 136 2.85 45.60 -3.40
CA THR A 136 3.81 46.73 -3.31
C THR A 136 5.27 46.31 -3.45
N ASP A 137 6.00 47.22 -4.11
CA ASP A 137 7.36 47.22 -4.64
C ASP A 137 8.56 46.94 -3.72
N VAL A 138 9.56 46.28 -4.32
CA VAL A 138 10.99 46.68 -4.47
C VAL A 138 11.70 47.40 -3.31
N ALA A 139 12.80 46.80 -2.80
CA ALA A 139 14.11 47.45 -2.71
C ALA A 139 15.23 46.46 -2.32
N GLU A 140 16.26 46.39 -3.17
CA GLU A 140 17.63 46.07 -2.75
C GLU A 140 18.09 47.01 -1.62
N ASP A 141 18.78 46.48 -0.62
CA ASP A 141 19.94 47.20 -0.05
C ASP A 141 21.01 46.18 0.35
N GLY A 142 22.16 46.28 -0.33
CA GLY A 142 23.40 45.70 0.13
C GLY A 142 24.02 46.51 1.27
N ARG A 143 25.20 46.04 1.72
CA ARG A 143 26.12 46.58 2.76
C ARG A 143 25.97 45.82 4.10
N LYS A 144 27.02 45.35 4.77
CA LYS A 144 28.44 45.75 4.76
C LYS A 144 29.28 44.64 5.43
N ASP A 145 30.46 44.40 4.89
CA ASP A 145 31.61 43.92 5.65
C ASP A 145 31.98 44.95 6.74
N VAL A 146 32.20 44.49 7.97
CA VAL A 146 33.05 45.14 8.99
C VAL A 146 33.69 44.04 9.87
N ASP A 147 35.02 44.04 9.90
CA ASP A 147 35.94 43.27 10.76
C ASP A 147 35.79 43.56 12.28
N ASP A 148 36.59 42.85 13.09
CA ASP A 148 37.12 43.19 14.44
C ASP A 148 36.47 42.50 15.67
N ASP A 149 36.98 41.32 16.10
CA ASP A 149 37.92 41.10 17.24
C ASP A 149 38.19 39.58 17.44
#